data_AF-A0A7H8KVP0-F1
#
_entry.id   AF-A0A7H8KVP0-F1
#
_cell.length_a   1.000
_cell.length_b   1.000
_cell.length_c   1.000
_cell.angle_alpha   90.00
_cell.angle_beta   90.00
_cell.angle_gamma   90.00
#
_symmetry.space_group_name_H-M   'P 1'
#
loop_
_entity.id
_entity.type
_entity.pdbx_description
1 polymer ?
#
loop_
_entity_poly.entity_id
_entity_poly.type
_entity_poly.pdbx_seq_one_letter_code
_entity_poly.pdbx_strand_id
1 'polypeptide(L)'
;MGTWDIGAFDSDHAGEFGTEVGNARPGRRGAVIEERLMRFNAAPEPDYYLRDEAIAAAALVAAQCPGGPDGSAPYWPRVKIPQLPAHLRPLAATALDKVLAGVQDDMELWCRTGNREKGEQWLEGIEDLRRVLDPHTPHTVAYTPAPPLPTEVGTLAVHRALGVDRIRALSGAGSSGPLGSLVRQLGRAALRLDAAHKSVQTAVEHTVQELDGVRQRLQDAAADSEGEFHPRDVPSFAVPAALAAAMAQRAERHRHLQDLIGLYRELSAPHPAAGRAAAARASTRTSSRTAPSPAAQTVLPVPASDTARRH
;
A
#
# COMPACT_ATOMS: atom_id res chain seq x y z
N MET A 1 17.93 -16.85 -4.10
CA MET A 1 16.50 -17.08 -3.88
C MET A 1 15.76 -16.18 -4.85
N GLY A 2 14.86 -16.77 -5.64
CA GLY A 2 14.18 -16.09 -6.75
C GLY A 2 13.39 -14.87 -6.26
N THR A 3 13.30 -13.87 -7.12
CA THR A 3 12.63 -12.60 -6.88
C THR A 3 11.16 -12.86 -6.54
N TRP A 4 10.77 -12.75 -5.26
CA TRP A 4 9.37 -12.69 -4.86
C TRP A 4 8.72 -11.50 -5.57
N ASP A 5 7.65 -11.79 -6.31
CA ASP A 5 6.77 -10.76 -6.82
C ASP A 5 5.62 -10.51 -5.81
N ILE A 6 4.76 -9.54 -6.09
CA ILE A 6 3.83 -8.98 -5.09
C ILE A 6 2.49 -9.71 -4.95
N GLY A 7 2.19 -10.65 -5.85
CA GLY A 7 0.92 -11.34 -5.91
C GLY A 7 0.75 -12.47 -4.90
N ALA A 8 -0.50 -12.85 -4.65
CA ALA A 8 -0.87 -13.89 -3.69
C ALA A 8 -0.29 -15.29 -4.00
N PHE A 9 0.25 -15.49 -5.20
CA PHE A 9 0.85 -16.75 -5.67
C PHE A 9 2.33 -16.61 -6.05
N ASP A 10 2.96 -15.47 -5.77
CA ASP A 10 4.32 -15.18 -6.22
C ASP A 10 5.42 -15.59 -5.23
N SER A 11 5.02 -16.17 -4.08
CA SER A 11 5.91 -16.92 -3.19
C SER A 11 5.98 -18.39 -3.64
N ASP A 12 7.15 -19.01 -3.50
CA ASP A 12 7.36 -20.43 -3.84
C ASP A 12 6.35 -21.33 -3.10
N HIS A 13 6.08 -21.05 -1.82
CA HIS A 13 5.13 -21.83 -1.01
C HIS A 13 3.68 -21.67 -1.49
N ALA A 14 3.31 -20.46 -1.92
CA ALA A 14 2.00 -20.20 -2.50
C ALA A 14 1.83 -20.91 -3.86
N GLY A 15 2.89 -20.96 -4.67
CA GLY A 15 2.92 -21.71 -5.93
C GLY A 15 2.84 -23.23 -5.72
N GLU A 16 3.53 -23.78 -4.72
CA GLU A 16 3.43 -25.18 -4.31
C GLU A 16 2.00 -25.53 -3.86
N PHE A 17 1.39 -24.68 -3.02
CA PHE A 17 -0.01 -24.82 -2.62
C PHE A 17 -0.97 -24.76 -3.82
N GLY A 18 -0.76 -23.83 -4.76
CA GLY A 18 -1.55 -23.74 -5.99
C GLY A 18 -1.47 -25.04 -6.82
N THR A 19 -0.29 -25.65 -6.86
CA THR A 19 -0.07 -26.96 -7.50
C THR A 19 -0.79 -28.08 -6.76
N GLU A 20 -0.75 -28.11 -5.42
CA GLU A 20 -1.47 -29.08 -4.59
C GLU A 20 -2.98 -29.01 -4.81
N VAL A 21 -3.56 -27.81 -4.77
CA VAL A 21 -4.99 -27.59 -5.07
C VAL A 21 -5.32 -28.04 -6.50
N GLY A 22 -4.42 -27.77 -7.45
CA GLY A 22 -4.59 -28.19 -8.85
C GLY A 22 -4.65 -29.71 -9.02
N ASN A 23 -3.77 -30.42 -8.32
CA ASN A 23 -3.63 -31.87 -8.34
C ASN A 23 -4.69 -32.59 -7.49
N ALA A 24 -5.31 -31.91 -6.54
CA ALA A 24 -6.39 -32.48 -5.76
C ALA A 24 -7.61 -32.83 -6.63
N ARG A 25 -8.25 -33.96 -6.29
CA ARG A 25 -9.52 -34.39 -6.93
C ARG A 25 -10.54 -33.25 -6.84
N PRO A 26 -11.42 -33.04 -7.85
CA PRO A 26 -12.36 -31.92 -7.86
C PRO A 26 -13.14 -31.72 -6.56
N GLY A 27 -13.68 -32.79 -5.97
CA GLY A 27 -14.42 -32.74 -4.70
C GLY A 27 -13.57 -32.50 -3.44
N ARG A 28 -12.24 -32.52 -3.54
CA ARG A 28 -11.30 -32.28 -2.43
C ARG A 28 -10.66 -30.90 -2.44
N ARG A 29 -10.72 -30.17 -3.56
CA ARG A 29 -10.09 -28.84 -3.69
C ARG A 29 -10.54 -27.86 -2.61
N GLY A 30 -11.85 -27.79 -2.36
CA GLY A 30 -12.41 -26.94 -1.29
C GLY A 30 -11.90 -27.33 0.10
N ALA A 31 -11.74 -28.63 0.38
CA ALA A 31 -11.23 -29.12 1.66
C ALA A 31 -9.75 -28.77 1.86
N VAL A 32 -8.93 -28.80 0.80
CA VAL A 32 -7.51 -28.40 0.87
C VAL A 32 -7.39 -26.90 1.19
N ILE A 33 -8.20 -26.06 0.54
CA ILE A 33 -8.27 -24.61 0.81
C ILE A 33 -8.71 -24.36 2.26
N GLU A 34 -9.78 -25.04 2.70
CA GLU A 34 -10.30 -24.94 4.07
C GLU A 34 -9.25 -25.33 5.11
N GLU A 35 -8.56 -26.43 4.90
CA GLU A 35 -7.52 -26.94 5.80
C GLU A 35 -6.39 -25.92 6.01
N ARG A 36 -5.90 -25.28 4.94
CA ARG A 36 -4.84 -24.25 5.05
C ARG A 36 -5.30 -23.03 5.83
N LEU A 37 -6.51 -22.54 5.54
CA LEU A 37 -7.09 -21.42 6.29
C LEU A 37 -7.29 -21.76 7.78
N MET A 38 -7.80 -22.95 8.09
CA MET A 38 -7.98 -23.40 9.48
C MET A 38 -6.65 -23.54 10.21
N ARG A 39 -5.64 -24.17 9.57
CA ARG A 39 -4.32 -24.38 10.16
C ARG A 39 -3.63 -23.05 10.48
N PHE A 40 -3.66 -22.09 9.56
CA PHE A 40 -3.12 -20.75 9.79
C PHE A 40 -3.86 -20.01 10.91
N ASN A 41 -5.19 -20.05 10.91
CA ASN A 41 -5.99 -19.40 11.95
C ASN A 41 -5.74 -20.00 13.34
N ALA A 42 -5.55 -21.32 13.44
CA ALA A 42 -5.31 -22.03 14.70
C ALA A 42 -3.88 -21.87 15.25
N ALA A 43 -2.87 -21.62 14.40
CA ALA A 43 -1.48 -21.51 14.82
C ALA A 43 -1.22 -20.20 15.60
N PRO A 44 -0.75 -20.20 16.85
CA PRO A 44 -0.54 -18.96 17.61
C PRO A 44 0.51 -18.04 16.96
N GLU A 45 1.61 -18.63 16.48
CA GLU A 45 2.70 -17.96 15.76
C GLU A 45 2.92 -18.70 14.44
N PRO A 46 2.13 -18.43 13.39
CA PRO A 46 2.31 -19.09 12.11
C PRO A 46 3.63 -18.65 11.47
N ASP A 47 4.35 -19.61 10.90
CA ASP A 47 5.53 -19.31 10.09
C ASP A 47 5.13 -18.70 8.72
N TYR A 48 6.15 -18.25 7.98
CA TYR A 48 5.95 -17.64 6.67
C TYR A 48 5.35 -18.63 5.65
N TYR A 49 5.64 -19.93 5.76
CA TYR A 49 5.06 -20.96 4.90
C TYR A 49 3.54 -20.98 5.01
N LEU A 50 3.03 -21.15 6.23
CA LEU A 50 1.59 -21.21 6.50
C LEU A 50 0.89 -19.91 6.14
N ARG A 51 1.56 -18.78 6.31
CA ARG A 51 1.04 -17.46 5.93
C ARG A 51 0.87 -17.33 4.43
N ASP A 52 1.89 -17.67 3.65
CA ASP A 52 1.87 -17.55 2.20
C ASP A 52 0.77 -18.46 1.61
N GLU A 53 0.65 -19.69 2.11
CA GLU A 53 -0.44 -20.60 1.75
C GLU A 53 -1.82 -20.06 2.11
N ALA A 54 -1.96 -19.41 3.28
CA ALA A 54 -3.22 -18.83 3.71
C ALA A 54 -3.64 -17.62 2.85
N ILE A 55 -2.68 -16.77 2.45
CA ILE A 55 -2.93 -15.66 1.51
C ILE A 55 -3.39 -16.21 0.16
N ALA A 56 -2.71 -17.22 -0.36
CA ALA A 56 -3.07 -17.89 -1.61
C ALA A 56 -4.47 -18.53 -1.53
N ALA A 57 -4.78 -19.24 -0.43
CA ALA A 57 -6.09 -19.83 -0.16
C ALA A 57 -7.19 -18.75 -0.11
N ALA A 58 -6.93 -17.64 0.57
CA ALA A 58 -7.86 -16.51 0.63
C ALA A 58 -8.10 -15.88 -0.75
N ALA A 59 -7.07 -15.78 -1.59
CA ALA A 59 -7.20 -15.29 -2.96
C ALA A 59 -8.12 -16.18 -3.82
N LEU A 60 -8.03 -17.51 -3.69
CA LEU A 60 -8.94 -18.43 -4.38
C LEU A 60 -10.40 -18.27 -3.95
N VAL A 61 -10.64 -18.00 -2.66
CA VAL A 61 -11.99 -17.70 -2.14
C VAL A 61 -12.47 -16.35 -2.66
N ALA A 62 -11.61 -15.33 -2.63
CA ALA A 62 -11.92 -13.99 -3.11
C ALA A 62 -12.24 -13.98 -4.62
N ALA A 63 -11.58 -14.80 -5.44
CA ALA A 63 -11.86 -14.92 -6.88
C ALA A 63 -13.30 -15.36 -7.20
N GLN A 64 -14.01 -15.99 -6.26
CA GLN A 64 -15.42 -16.35 -6.42
C GLN A 64 -16.39 -15.25 -5.93
N CYS A 65 -15.85 -14.13 -5.46
CA CYS A 65 -16.63 -12.98 -5.01
C CYS A 65 -16.65 -11.89 -6.10
N PRO A 66 -17.73 -11.06 -6.16
CA PRO A 66 -17.74 -9.87 -7.01
C PRO A 66 -16.56 -8.94 -6.69
N GLY A 67 -15.81 -8.55 -7.73
CA GLY A 67 -14.61 -7.71 -7.58
C GLY A 67 -13.35 -8.46 -7.13
N GLY A 68 -13.41 -9.79 -7.04
CA GLY A 68 -12.23 -10.62 -6.79
C GLY A 68 -11.24 -10.67 -7.95
N PRO A 69 -10.04 -11.24 -7.70
CA PRO A 69 -9.02 -11.42 -8.74
C PRO A 69 -9.51 -12.35 -9.86
N ASP A 70 -9.05 -12.09 -11.09
CA ASP A 70 -9.43 -12.83 -12.30
C ASP A 70 -8.69 -14.17 -12.48
N GLY A 71 -7.73 -14.47 -11.60
CA GLY A 71 -6.96 -15.69 -11.60
C GLY A 71 -5.90 -15.77 -12.71
N SER A 72 -5.40 -14.63 -13.20
CA SER A 72 -4.38 -14.59 -14.25
C SER A 72 -2.93 -14.72 -13.75
N ALA A 73 -2.71 -14.92 -12.45
CA ALA A 73 -1.35 -14.97 -11.89
C ALA A 73 -0.57 -16.19 -12.43
N PRO A 74 0.75 -16.10 -12.67
CA PRO A 74 1.54 -17.17 -13.29
C PRO A 74 1.43 -18.54 -12.58
N TYR A 75 1.35 -18.51 -11.26
CA TYR A 75 1.26 -19.68 -10.39
C TYR A 75 -0.17 -19.95 -9.87
N TRP A 76 -1.17 -19.28 -10.44
CA TRP A 76 -2.57 -19.58 -10.15
C TRP A 76 -2.91 -21.02 -10.58
N PRO A 77 -3.78 -21.74 -9.84
CA PRO A 77 -4.24 -23.06 -10.26
C PRO A 77 -4.84 -23.02 -11.66
N ARG A 78 -4.21 -23.73 -12.62
CA ARG A 78 -4.66 -23.77 -14.03
C ARG A 78 -5.98 -24.50 -14.22
N VAL A 79 -6.41 -25.25 -13.21
CA VAL A 79 -7.68 -25.99 -13.22
C VAL A 79 -8.77 -25.14 -12.59
N LYS A 80 -9.99 -25.25 -13.12
CA LYS A 80 -11.15 -24.56 -12.56
C LYS A 80 -11.39 -25.02 -11.12
N ILE A 81 -11.43 -24.08 -10.19
CA ILE A 81 -11.85 -24.33 -8.81
C ILE A 81 -13.38 -24.48 -8.79
N PRO A 82 -13.94 -25.55 -8.21
CA PRO A 82 -15.39 -25.71 -8.08
C PRO A 82 -15.97 -24.63 -7.16
N GLN A 83 -17.29 -24.48 -7.14
CA GLN A 83 -17.95 -23.57 -6.22
C GLN A 83 -17.56 -23.91 -4.77
N LEU A 84 -17.01 -22.92 -4.07
CA LEU A 84 -16.53 -23.09 -2.70
C LEU A 84 -17.69 -22.91 -1.71
N PRO A 85 -17.68 -23.63 -0.57
CA PRO A 85 -18.65 -23.43 0.50
C PRO A 85 -18.66 -21.99 1.04
N ALA A 86 -19.85 -21.47 1.35
CA ALA A 86 -20.02 -20.07 1.77
C ALA A 86 -19.27 -19.73 3.06
N HIS A 87 -19.04 -20.70 3.96
CA HIS A 87 -18.33 -20.49 5.21
C HIS A 87 -16.83 -20.24 5.03
N LEU A 88 -16.25 -20.55 3.86
CA LEU A 88 -14.84 -20.24 3.59
C LEU A 88 -14.60 -18.74 3.45
N ARG A 89 -15.61 -17.95 3.06
CA ARG A 89 -15.47 -16.50 2.92
C ARG A 89 -15.11 -15.80 4.24
N PRO A 90 -15.89 -15.94 5.34
CA PRO A 90 -15.49 -15.37 6.63
C PRO A 90 -14.21 -16.02 7.18
N LEU A 91 -13.96 -17.31 6.94
CA LEU A 91 -12.73 -17.97 7.38
C LEU A 91 -11.47 -17.36 6.72
N ALA A 92 -11.55 -17.06 5.42
CA ALA A 92 -10.51 -16.39 4.67
C ALA A 92 -10.31 -14.94 5.11
N ALA A 93 -11.40 -14.21 5.39
CA ALA A 93 -11.33 -12.85 5.94
C ALA A 93 -10.57 -12.83 7.28
N THR A 94 -10.88 -13.76 8.19
CA THR A 94 -10.18 -13.92 9.48
C THR A 94 -8.69 -14.23 9.28
N ALA A 95 -8.34 -15.06 8.31
CA ALA A 95 -6.94 -15.35 7.99
C ALA A 95 -6.21 -14.06 7.55
N LEU A 96 -6.80 -13.28 6.65
CA LEU A 96 -6.19 -12.02 6.21
C LEU A 96 -6.13 -10.97 7.33
N ASP A 97 -7.13 -10.91 8.23
CA ASP A 97 -7.07 -10.04 9.41
C ASP A 97 -5.85 -10.39 10.29
N LYS A 98 -5.57 -11.68 10.45
CA LYS A 98 -4.41 -12.16 11.20
C LYS A 98 -3.09 -11.84 10.50
N VAL A 99 -3.03 -11.96 9.17
CA VAL A 99 -1.87 -11.51 8.37
C VAL A 99 -1.62 -10.03 8.59
N LEU A 100 -2.65 -9.20 8.44
CA LEU A 100 -2.57 -7.73 8.58
C LEU A 100 -2.20 -7.30 10.01
N ALA A 101 -2.58 -8.08 11.03
CA ALA A 101 -2.19 -7.87 12.42
C ALA A 101 -0.72 -8.21 12.71
N GLY A 102 -0.06 -9.03 11.88
CA GLY A 102 1.34 -9.44 12.02
C GLY A 102 2.27 -8.91 10.94
N VAL A 103 1.82 -7.94 10.13
CA VAL A 103 2.49 -7.59 8.87
C VAL A 103 3.75 -6.74 9.02
N GLN A 104 4.03 -6.21 10.23
CA GLN A 104 5.17 -5.35 10.49
C GLN A 104 6.50 -5.99 10.09
N ASP A 105 6.72 -7.25 10.48
CA ASP A 105 7.99 -7.95 10.24
C ASP A 105 8.24 -8.18 8.74
N ASP A 106 7.18 -8.46 7.97
CA ASP A 106 7.25 -8.57 6.52
C ASP A 106 7.64 -7.24 5.88
N MET A 107 6.97 -6.18 6.31
CA MET A 107 7.25 -4.84 5.80
C MET A 107 8.66 -4.39 6.12
N GLU A 108 9.19 -4.73 7.30
CA GLU A 108 10.59 -4.46 7.66
C GLU A 108 11.57 -5.24 6.78
N LEU A 109 11.26 -6.49 6.43
CA LEU A 109 12.06 -7.27 5.48
C LEU A 109 12.07 -6.63 4.08
N TRP A 110 10.92 -6.21 3.56
CA TRP A 110 10.82 -5.48 2.30
C TRP A 110 11.62 -4.17 2.33
N CYS A 111 11.58 -3.44 3.45
CA CYS A 111 12.33 -2.20 3.60
C CYS A 111 13.85 -2.44 3.67
N ARG A 112 14.31 -3.41 4.47
CA ARG A 112 15.75 -3.75 4.61
C ARG A 112 16.38 -4.20 3.30
N THR A 113 15.61 -4.86 2.44
CA THR A 113 16.07 -5.31 1.12
C THR A 113 15.95 -4.24 0.03
N GLY A 114 15.57 -3.01 0.38
CA GLY A 114 15.42 -1.90 -0.58
C GLY A 114 14.19 -2.01 -1.48
N ASN A 115 13.24 -2.90 -1.14
CA ASN A 115 12.03 -3.21 -1.88
C ASN A 115 10.75 -2.72 -1.17
N ARG A 116 10.84 -1.63 -0.41
CA ARG A 116 9.71 -1.02 0.33
C ARG A 116 8.46 -0.86 -0.54
N GLU A 117 8.62 -0.37 -1.77
CA GLU A 117 7.54 -0.22 -2.74
C GLU A 117 6.80 -1.53 -3.00
N LYS A 118 7.54 -2.61 -3.26
CA LYS A 118 6.94 -3.92 -3.50
C LYS A 118 6.22 -4.43 -2.26
N GLY A 119 6.79 -4.23 -1.08
CA GLY A 119 6.12 -4.53 0.19
C GLY A 119 4.80 -3.76 0.34
N GLU A 120 4.79 -2.47 0.04
CA GLU A 120 3.57 -1.66 0.12
C GLU A 120 2.52 -2.10 -0.93
N GLN A 121 2.94 -2.50 -2.13
CA GLN A 121 2.05 -3.05 -3.16
C GLN A 121 1.48 -4.43 -2.76
N TRP A 122 2.31 -5.30 -2.20
CA TRP A 122 1.88 -6.59 -1.65
C TRP A 122 0.85 -6.41 -0.53
N LEU A 123 1.10 -5.49 0.41
CA LEU A 123 0.15 -5.13 1.46
C LEU A 123 -1.19 -4.62 0.90
N GLU A 124 -1.16 -3.85 -0.19
CA GLU A 124 -2.38 -3.41 -0.91
C GLU A 124 -3.18 -4.61 -1.41
N GLY A 125 -2.50 -5.56 -2.05
CA GLY A 125 -3.12 -6.77 -2.55
C GLY A 125 -3.84 -7.54 -1.44
N ILE A 126 -3.24 -7.61 -0.25
CA ILE A 126 -3.86 -8.26 0.91
C ILE A 126 -5.07 -7.48 1.43
N GLU A 127 -4.96 -6.15 1.56
CA GLU A 127 -6.09 -5.29 1.97
C GLU A 127 -7.26 -5.38 0.97
N ASP A 128 -6.97 -5.44 -0.33
CA ASP A 128 -7.96 -5.56 -1.40
C ASP A 128 -8.66 -6.92 -1.35
N LEU A 129 -7.92 -8.02 -1.20
CA LEU A 129 -8.49 -9.34 -0.97
C LEU A 129 -9.39 -9.33 0.28
N ARG A 130 -8.93 -8.72 1.38
CA ARG A 130 -9.69 -8.61 2.61
C ARG A 130 -10.99 -7.82 2.44
N ARG A 131 -10.98 -6.76 1.62
CA ARG A 131 -12.17 -5.95 1.31
C ARG A 131 -13.15 -6.68 0.40
N VAL A 132 -12.66 -7.47 -0.56
CA VAL A 132 -13.51 -8.34 -1.39
C VAL A 132 -14.20 -9.40 -0.53
N LEU A 133 -13.47 -10.02 0.39
CA LEU A 133 -13.98 -11.09 1.26
C LEU A 133 -14.98 -10.57 2.29
N ASP A 134 -14.79 -9.39 2.85
CA ASP A 134 -15.77 -8.78 3.73
C ASP A 134 -15.71 -7.25 3.63
N PRO A 135 -16.52 -6.65 2.74
CA PRO A 135 -16.48 -5.21 2.43
C PRO A 135 -17.12 -4.34 3.50
N HIS A 136 -17.86 -4.92 4.45
CA HIS A 136 -18.64 -4.18 5.44
C HIS A 136 -17.93 -4.09 6.79
N THR A 137 -17.04 -5.02 7.09
CA THR A 137 -16.26 -5.00 8.33
C THR A 137 -14.92 -4.31 8.08
N PRO A 138 -14.59 -3.23 8.84
CA PRO A 138 -13.27 -2.65 8.80
C PRO A 138 -12.23 -3.65 9.32
N HIS A 139 -11.05 -3.65 8.73
CA HIS A 139 -9.90 -4.43 9.19
C HIS A 139 -8.83 -3.51 9.77
N THR A 140 -7.98 -4.05 10.62
CA THR A 140 -6.86 -3.34 11.23
C THR A 140 -5.57 -3.78 10.57
N VAL A 141 -4.73 -2.82 10.20
CA VAL A 141 -3.38 -3.09 9.67
C VAL A 141 -2.38 -2.67 10.74
N ALA A 142 -1.70 -3.65 11.34
CA ALA A 142 -0.66 -3.43 12.34
C ALA A 142 0.68 -3.15 11.65
N TYR A 143 0.70 -2.11 10.83
CA TYR A 143 1.89 -1.62 10.15
C TYR A 143 2.12 -0.17 10.49
N THR A 144 3.24 0.11 11.15
CA THR A 144 3.74 1.48 11.31
C THR A 144 4.79 1.71 10.22
N PRO A 145 4.52 2.53 9.21
CA PRO A 145 5.47 2.80 8.15
C PRO A 145 6.72 3.45 8.74
N ALA A 146 7.89 2.92 8.38
CA ALA A 146 9.14 3.59 8.69
C ALA A 146 9.12 4.99 8.07
N PRO A 147 9.70 6.02 8.75
CA PRO A 147 9.83 7.33 8.14
C PRO A 147 10.59 7.20 6.81
N PRO A 148 10.28 8.04 5.81
CA PRO A 148 10.99 7.99 4.55
C PRO A 148 12.48 8.23 4.76
N LEU A 149 13.33 7.44 4.11
CA LEU A 149 14.77 7.61 4.20
C LEU A 149 15.20 8.92 3.53
N PRO A 150 16.34 9.53 3.92
CA PRO A 150 16.86 10.73 3.25
C PRO A 150 17.06 10.57 1.74
N THR A 151 17.28 9.34 1.27
CA THR A 151 17.45 8.97 -0.14
C THR A 151 16.11 8.81 -0.89
N GLU A 152 14.99 8.71 -0.18
CA GLU A 152 13.63 8.63 -0.73
C GLU A 152 13.06 10.04 -0.97
N VAL A 153 13.77 10.83 -1.77
CA VAL A 153 13.51 12.27 -1.98
C VAL A 153 12.12 12.60 -2.52
N GLY A 154 11.53 11.74 -3.36
CA GLY A 154 10.16 11.87 -3.87
C GLY A 154 9.13 11.49 -2.83
N THR A 155 9.32 10.37 -2.12
CA THR A 155 8.44 10.00 -1.00
C THR A 155 8.45 11.09 0.08
N LEU A 156 9.62 11.61 0.45
CA LEU A 156 9.79 12.76 1.34
C LEU A 156 9.09 14.02 0.82
N ALA A 157 9.15 14.28 -0.49
CA ALA A 157 8.51 15.46 -1.06
C ALA A 157 6.99 15.40 -0.89
N VAL A 158 6.38 14.24 -1.10
CA VAL A 158 4.94 14.03 -0.87
C VAL A 158 4.59 14.15 0.61
N HIS A 159 5.34 13.47 1.48
CA HIS A 159 5.15 13.47 2.92
C HIS A 159 5.12 14.90 3.47
N ARG A 160 6.13 15.71 3.10
CA ARG A 160 6.22 17.12 3.50
C ARG A 160 5.13 17.99 2.88
N ALA A 161 4.80 17.78 1.61
CA ALA A 161 3.86 18.64 0.91
C ALA A 161 2.40 18.40 1.37
N LEU A 162 2.04 17.16 1.66
CA LEU A 162 0.66 16.79 1.98
C LEU A 162 0.45 16.47 3.46
N GLY A 163 1.51 16.45 4.27
CA GLY A 163 1.43 16.20 5.71
C GLY A 163 0.94 14.79 6.04
N VAL A 164 1.28 13.81 5.20
CA VAL A 164 0.83 12.42 5.35
C VAL A 164 1.98 11.48 5.55
N ASP A 165 1.86 10.60 6.54
CA ASP A 165 2.82 9.51 6.79
C ASP A 165 2.88 8.48 5.67
N ARG A 166 1.78 8.37 4.93
CA ARG A 166 1.66 7.50 3.77
C ARG A 166 0.92 8.21 2.67
N ILE A 167 1.36 8.03 1.43
CA ILE A 167 0.58 8.46 0.26
C ILE A 167 -0.81 7.81 0.28
N ARG A 168 -0.96 6.62 0.86
CA ARG A 168 -2.27 5.97 1.05
C ARG A 168 -3.11 6.51 2.21
N ALA A 169 -2.57 7.36 3.08
CA ALA A 169 -3.40 8.11 4.04
C ALA A 169 -4.13 9.30 3.38
N LEU A 170 -3.83 9.58 2.10
CA LEU A 170 -4.52 10.58 1.33
C LEU A 170 -5.99 10.20 1.09
N SER A 171 -6.84 11.22 1.07
CA SER A 171 -8.25 11.05 0.73
C SER A 171 -8.39 10.47 -0.67
N GLY A 172 -9.26 9.47 -0.82
CA GLY A 172 -9.47 8.76 -2.08
C GLY A 172 -8.48 7.61 -2.32
N ALA A 173 -7.47 7.40 -1.49
CA ALA A 173 -6.67 6.18 -1.52
C ALA A 173 -7.57 4.93 -1.47
N GLY A 174 -7.23 3.89 -2.24
CA GLY A 174 -8.05 2.67 -2.36
C GLY A 174 -9.36 2.82 -3.14
N SER A 175 -9.76 4.04 -3.53
CA SER A 175 -10.95 4.24 -4.36
C SER A 175 -10.69 3.97 -5.85
N SER A 176 -11.71 3.49 -6.56
CA SER A 176 -11.69 3.32 -8.02
C SER A 176 -11.94 4.62 -8.78
N GLY A 177 -12.33 5.70 -8.09
CA GLY A 177 -12.65 7.00 -8.69
C GLY A 177 -11.43 7.82 -9.12
N PRO A 178 -11.66 9.01 -9.71
CA PRO A 178 -10.60 9.90 -10.18
C PRO A 178 -9.57 10.25 -9.11
N LEU A 179 -10.03 10.51 -7.88
CA LEU A 179 -9.15 10.85 -6.76
C LEU A 179 -8.25 9.65 -6.36
N GLY A 180 -8.78 8.42 -6.36
CA GLY A 180 -7.96 7.23 -6.12
C GLY A 180 -6.97 6.92 -7.24
N SER A 181 -7.36 7.18 -8.49
CA SER A 181 -6.41 7.12 -9.63
C SER A 181 -5.26 8.11 -9.46
N LEU A 182 -5.58 9.34 -9.03
CA LEU A 182 -4.57 10.36 -8.78
C LEU A 182 -3.63 9.99 -7.63
N VAL A 183 -4.15 9.48 -6.51
CA VAL A 183 -3.32 9.01 -5.39
C VAL A 183 -2.34 7.91 -5.85
N ARG A 184 -2.80 6.95 -6.68
CA ARG A 184 -1.91 5.92 -7.26
C ARG A 184 -0.85 6.52 -8.18
N GLN A 185 -1.21 7.49 -9.01
CA GLN A 185 -0.24 8.18 -9.89
C GLN A 185 0.80 8.94 -9.08
N LEU A 186 0.38 9.62 -8.02
CA LEU A 186 1.23 10.37 -7.11
C LEU A 186 2.23 9.45 -6.40
N GLY A 187 1.78 8.27 -5.94
CA GLY A 187 2.65 7.22 -5.42
C GLY A 187 3.71 6.77 -6.43
N ARG A 188 3.31 6.39 -7.64
CA ARG A 188 4.23 5.97 -8.70
C ARG A 188 5.22 7.08 -9.10
N ALA A 189 4.79 8.33 -9.11
CA ALA A 189 5.65 9.46 -9.45
C ALA A 189 6.71 9.72 -8.37
N ALA A 190 6.34 9.60 -7.09
CA ALA A 190 7.28 9.71 -5.97
C ALA A 190 8.38 8.65 -6.08
N LEU A 191 7.99 7.41 -6.32
CA LEU A 191 8.89 6.26 -6.45
C LEU A 191 9.82 6.37 -7.66
N ARG A 192 9.31 6.86 -8.79
CA ARG A 192 10.15 7.15 -9.97
C ARG A 192 11.19 8.23 -9.70
N LEU A 193 10.86 9.22 -8.87
CA LEU A 193 11.82 10.24 -8.45
C LEU A 193 12.86 9.66 -7.49
N ASP A 194 12.47 8.78 -6.58
CA ASP A 194 13.40 8.05 -5.69
C ASP A 194 14.40 7.22 -6.51
N ALA A 195 13.91 6.46 -7.50
CA ALA A 195 14.75 5.68 -8.41
C ALA A 195 15.69 6.56 -9.25
N ALA A 196 15.19 7.69 -9.79
CA ALA A 196 16.04 8.63 -10.54
C ALA A 196 17.11 9.26 -9.64
N HIS A 197 16.81 9.53 -8.37
CA HIS A 197 17.79 10.03 -7.42
C HIS A 197 18.86 8.98 -7.09
N LYS A 198 18.48 7.72 -6.87
CA LYS A 198 19.43 6.61 -6.71
C LYS A 198 20.35 6.49 -7.93
N SER A 199 19.80 6.61 -9.14
CA SER A 199 20.62 6.60 -10.38
C SER A 199 21.65 7.73 -10.42
N VAL A 200 21.30 8.94 -9.97
CA VAL A 200 22.28 10.03 -9.82
C VAL A 200 23.36 9.67 -8.81
N GLN A 201 23.00 9.09 -7.66
CA GLN A 201 23.99 8.67 -6.65
C GLN A 201 24.96 7.63 -7.22
N THR A 202 24.44 6.59 -7.89
CA THR A 202 25.26 5.57 -8.55
C THR A 202 26.17 6.18 -9.63
N ALA A 203 25.66 7.12 -10.43
CA ALA A 203 26.47 7.79 -11.46
C ALA A 203 27.59 8.64 -10.84
N VAL A 204 27.33 9.31 -9.72
CA VAL A 204 28.35 10.05 -8.96
C VAL A 204 29.40 9.10 -8.37
N GLU A 205 28.98 8.01 -7.73
CA GLU A 205 29.90 7.01 -7.17
C GLU A 205 30.81 6.42 -8.24
N HIS A 206 30.26 6.04 -9.39
CA HIS A 206 31.03 5.55 -10.54
C HIS A 206 32.03 6.60 -11.03
N THR A 207 31.59 7.86 -11.18
CA THR A 207 32.43 8.99 -11.57
C THR A 207 33.62 9.15 -10.62
N VAL A 208 33.38 9.09 -9.31
CA VAL A 208 34.42 9.20 -8.28
C VAL A 208 35.41 8.03 -8.39
N GLN A 209 34.92 6.80 -8.55
CA GLN A 209 35.77 5.61 -8.72
C GLN A 209 36.65 5.70 -9.98
N GLU A 210 36.11 6.17 -11.10
CA GLU A 210 36.89 6.39 -12.33
C GLU A 210 37.98 7.45 -12.13
N LEU A 211 37.65 8.56 -11.47
CA LEU A 211 38.61 9.63 -11.16
C LEU A 211 39.72 9.14 -10.22
N ASP A 212 39.38 8.36 -9.20
CA ASP A 212 40.36 7.74 -8.31
C ASP A 212 41.27 6.76 -9.07
N GLY A 213 40.72 5.98 -10.01
CA GLY A 213 41.50 5.08 -10.87
C GLY A 213 42.41 5.83 -11.86
N VAL A 214 42.02 7.02 -12.34
CA VAL A 214 42.89 7.90 -13.12
C VAL A 214 43.99 8.47 -12.23
N ARG A 215 43.66 8.94 -11.03
CA ARG A 215 44.64 9.45 -10.05
C ARG A 215 45.70 8.40 -9.73
N GLN A 216 45.28 7.16 -9.46
CA GLN A 216 46.21 6.08 -9.13
C GLN A 216 47.18 5.79 -10.29
N ARG A 217 46.68 5.70 -11.52
CA ARG A 217 47.53 5.49 -12.71
C ARG A 217 48.54 6.63 -12.92
N LEU A 218 48.13 7.87 -12.68
CA LEU A 218 49.03 9.03 -12.74
C LEU A 218 50.11 8.97 -11.66
N GLN A 219 49.76 8.50 -10.45
CA GLN A 219 50.72 8.32 -9.36
C GLN A 219 51.72 7.20 -9.65
N ASP A 220 51.24 6.07 -10.19
CA ASP A 220 52.09 4.94 -10.57
C ASP A 220 53.05 5.33 -11.69
N ALA A 221 52.57 6.03 -12.73
CA ALA A 221 53.41 6.53 -13.83
C ALA A 221 54.45 7.56 -13.36
N ALA A 222 54.11 8.41 -12.38
CA ALA A 222 55.06 9.36 -11.81
C ALA A 222 56.14 8.68 -10.95
N ALA A 223 55.84 7.51 -10.38
CA ALA A 223 56.80 6.72 -9.62
C ALA A 223 57.73 5.89 -10.52
N ASP A 224 57.30 5.55 -11.74
CA ASP A 224 58.06 4.78 -12.72
C ASP A 224 58.92 5.72 -13.59
N SER A 225 60.16 5.97 -13.16
CA SER A 225 61.04 7.04 -13.68
C SER A 225 61.50 6.88 -15.13
N GLU A 226 61.14 5.79 -15.83
CA GLU A 226 61.47 5.56 -17.24
C GLU A 226 60.24 5.54 -18.18
N GLY A 227 59.01 5.71 -17.66
CA GLY A 227 57.77 5.63 -18.45
C GLY A 227 57.38 6.96 -19.11
N GLU A 228 57.43 7.04 -20.44
CA GLU A 228 56.95 8.20 -21.21
C GLU A 228 55.40 8.27 -21.16
N PHE A 229 54.83 9.22 -20.41
CA PHE A 229 53.37 9.37 -20.29
C PHE A 229 52.78 9.93 -21.58
N HIS A 230 51.96 9.15 -22.29
CA HIS A 230 51.32 9.61 -23.53
C HIS A 230 49.94 10.23 -23.28
N PRO A 231 49.57 11.34 -23.95
CA PRO A 231 48.24 11.96 -23.85
C PRO A 231 47.07 11.02 -24.22
N ARG A 232 47.35 9.91 -24.92
CA ARG A 232 46.38 8.87 -25.26
C ARG A 232 46.05 7.95 -24.08
N ASP A 233 46.86 7.97 -23.02
CA ASP A 233 46.68 7.16 -21.81
C ASP A 233 45.69 7.83 -20.83
N VAL A 234 45.35 9.09 -21.05
CA VAL A 234 44.28 9.79 -20.34
C VAL A 234 42.93 9.31 -20.91
N PRO A 235 42.08 8.62 -20.13
CA PRO A 235 40.79 8.19 -20.62
C PRO A 235 39.96 9.39 -21.07
N SER A 236 39.28 9.26 -22.21
CA SER A 236 38.25 10.21 -22.60
C SER A 236 37.19 10.27 -21.50
N PHE A 237 37.02 11.44 -20.89
CA PHE A 237 36.00 11.70 -19.86
C PHE A 237 34.59 11.66 -20.48
N ALA A 238 34.04 10.47 -20.72
CA ALA A 238 32.63 10.29 -21.06
C ALA A 238 31.70 10.44 -19.82
N VAL A 239 32.32 10.48 -18.64
CA VAL A 239 31.73 10.64 -17.30
C VAL A 239 30.68 11.77 -17.18
N PRO A 240 30.85 12.96 -17.81
CA PRO A 240 29.87 14.04 -17.70
C PRO A 240 28.51 13.70 -18.32
N ALA A 241 28.46 12.84 -19.35
CA ALA A 241 27.24 12.57 -20.10
C ALA A 241 26.26 11.69 -19.31
N ALA A 242 26.74 10.63 -18.66
CA ALA A 242 25.91 9.74 -17.85
C ALA A 242 25.34 10.46 -16.63
N LEU A 243 26.18 11.24 -15.93
CA LEU A 243 25.74 12.07 -14.80
C LEU A 243 24.73 13.14 -15.24
N ALA A 244 24.99 13.84 -16.34
CA ALA A 244 24.07 14.85 -16.86
C ALA A 244 22.71 14.26 -17.24
N ALA A 245 22.69 13.07 -17.88
CA ALA A 245 21.46 12.37 -18.22
C ALA A 245 20.67 11.97 -16.96
N ALA A 246 21.33 11.42 -15.95
CA ALA A 246 20.69 11.06 -14.68
C ALA A 246 20.12 12.29 -13.95
N MET A 247 20.85 13.41 -13.94
CA MET A 247 20.39 14.68 -13.36
C MET A 247 19.18 15.25 -14.11
N ALA A 248 19.19 15.23 -15.44
CA ALA A 248 18.07 15.67 -16.27
C ALA A 248 16.81 14.84 -16.00
N GLN A 249 16.95 13.51 -15.96
CA GLN A 249 15.86 12.60 -15.60
C GLN A 249 15.30 12.91 -14.22
N ARG A 250 16.16 13.09 -13.20
CA ARG A 250 15.72 13.47 -11.85
C ARG A 250 14.93 14.80 -11.84
N ALA A 251 15.39 15.81 -12.57
CA ALA A 251 14.73 17.11 -12.64
C ALA A 251 13.33 17.03 -13.28
N GLU A 252 13.20 16.27 -14.37
CA GLU A 252 11.91 16.03 -15.03
C GLU A 252 10.92 15.32 -14.10
N ARG A 253 11.37 14.24 -13.43
CA ARG A 253 10.53 13.50 -12.48
C ARG A 253 10.10 14.36 -11.29
N HIS A 254 10.98 15.24 -10.83
CA HIS A 254 10.64 16.18 -9.76
C HIS A 254 9.52 17.14 -10.18
N ARG A 255 9.61 17.72 -11.37
CA ARG A 255 8.57 18.61 -11.90
C ARG A 255 7.22 17.90 -12.00
N HIS A 256 7.22 16.70 -12.60
CA HIS A 256 6.00 15.89 -12.72
C HIS A 256 5.35 15.58 -11.37
N LEU A 257 6.15 15.26 -10.35
CA LEU A 257 5.63 15.01 -9.00
C LEU A 257 5.00 16.28 -8.39
N GLN A 258 5.61 17.44 -8.57
CA GLN A 258 5.06 18.71 -8.09
C GLN A 258 3.71 19.04 -8.74
N ASP A 259 3.58 18.79 -10.05
CA ASP A 259 2.33 19.00 -10.77
C ASP A 259 1.21 18.11 -10.22
N LEU A 260 1.51 16.83 -9.94
CA LEU A 260 0.55 15.90 -9.34
C LEU A 260 0.15 16.29 -7.91
N ILE A 261 1.11 16.77 -7.10
CA ILE A 261 0.83 17.30 -5.76
C ILE A 261 -0.13 18.51 -5.84
N GLY A 262 0.08 19.41 -6.81
CA GLY A 262 -0.80 20.54 -7.08
C GLY A 262 -2.23 20.09 -7.40
N LEU A 263 -2.37 19.20 -8.39
CA LEU A 263 -3.66 18.64 -8.80
C LEU A 263 -4.39 17.93 -7.65
N TYR A 264 -3.65 17.18 -6.82
CA TYR A 264 -4.25 16.50 -5.67
C TYR A 264 -4.81 17.53 -4.67
N ARG A 265 -4.08 18.60 -4.35
CA ARG A 265 -4.55 19.65 -3.44
C ARG A 265 -5.83 20.32 -3.95
N GLU A 266 -5.90 20.61 -5.24
CA GLU A 266 -7.09 21.22 -5.86
C GLU A 266 -8.32 20.32 -5.77
N LEU A 267 -8.18 19.03 -6.07
CA LEU A 267 -9.29 18.07 -6.09
C LEU A 267 -9.68 17.58 -4.68
N SER A 268 -8.74 17.57 -3.74
CA SER A 268 -8.99 17.17 -2.35
C SER A 268 -9.56 18.30 -1.49
N ALA A 269 -9.49 19.55 -1.95
CA ALA A 269 -10.03 20.70 -1.22
C ALA A 269 -11.56 20.58 -1.03
N PRO A 270 -12.08 20.84 0.18
CA PRO A 270 -13.52 20.82 0.43
C PRO A 270 -14.22 21.86 -0.45
N HIS A 271 -15.11 21.38 -1.32
CA HIS A 271 -15.77 22.22 -2.31
C HIS A 271 -16.68 23.26 -1.61
N PRO A 272 -16.49 24.58 -1.81
CA PRO A 272 -17.23 25.62 -1.08
C PRO A 272 -18.73 25.68 -1.44
N ALA A 273 -19.20 24.87 -2.38
CA ALA A 273 -20.61 24.79 -2.76
C ALA A 273 -21.49 24.06 -1.71
N ALA A 274 -20.92 23.14 -0.91
CA ALA A 274 -21.69 22.39 0.10
C ALA A 274 -22.11 23.27 1.29
N GLY A 275 -21.30 24.26 1.67
CA GLY A 275 -21.60 25.19 2.76
C GLY A 275 -22.75 26.17 2.44
N ARG A 276 -22.91 26.56 1.16
CA ARG A 276 -24.01 27.44 0.74
C ARG A 276 -25.36 26.72 0.70
N ALA A 277 -25.39 25.44 0.34
CA ALA A 277 -26.61 24.64 0.41
C ALA A 277 -27.07 24.37 1.86
N ALA A 278 -26.13 24.19 2.79
CA ALA A 278 -26.43 24.04 4.21
C ALA A 278 -26.91 25.37 4.85
N ALA A 279 -26.27 26.50 4.52
CA ALA A 279 -26.69 27.83 4.98
C ALA A 279 -28.05 28.27 4.41
N ALA A 280 -28.36 27.91 3.16
CA ALA A 280 -29.66 28.16 2.54
C ALA A 280 -30.78 27.32 3.19
N ARG A 281 -30.49 26.08 3.59
CA ARG A 281 -31.43 25.21 4.34
C ARG A 281 -31.63 25.65 5.81
N ALA A 282 -30.60 26.24 6.43
CA ALA A 282 -30.72 26.84 7.75
C ALA A 282 -31.58 28.11 7.72
N SER A 283 -31.42 28.98 6.72
CA SER A 283 -32.18 30.23 6.60
C SER A 283 -33.66 30.03 6.23
N THR A 284 -34.01 28.96 5.52
CA THR A 284 -35.41 28.62 5.24
C THR A 284 -36.12 28.01 6.45
N ARG A 285 -35.39 27.49 7.44
CA ARG A 285 -35.98 26.87 8.64
C ARG A 285 -36.22 27.88 9.78
N THR A 286 -35.58 29.04 9.76
CA THR A 286 -35.78 30.12 10.75
C THR A 286 -36.94 31.08 10.41
N SER A 287 -37.45 31.08 9.18
CA SER A 287 -38.54 31.99 8.79
C SER A 287 -39.97 31.43 8.97
N SER A 288 -40.13 30.20 9.47
CA SER A 288 -41.45 29.56 9.62
C SER A 288 -41.90 29.34 11.07
N ARG A 289 -41.28 29.98 12.07
CA ARG A 289 -41.71 29.87 13.47
C ARG A 289 -42.01 31.22 14.11
N THR A 290 -43.12 31.83 13.71
CA THR A 290 -43.79 32.83 14.55
C THR A 290 -45.30 32.75 14.35
N ALA A 291 -45.94 31.84 15.09
CA ALA A 291 -47.35 31.94 15.44
C ALA A 291 -47.43 31.76 16.97
N PRO A 292 -48.04 32.69 17.72
CA PRO A 292 -48.17 32.56 19.17
C PRO A 292 -49.37 31.65 19.51
N SER A 293 -49.18 30.76 20.50
CA SER A 293 -50.23 29.92 21.09
C SER A 293 -50.31 30.20 22.60
N PRO A 294 -51.51 30.21 23.22
CA PRO A 294 -51.73 30.83 24.53
C PRO A 294 -51.41 29.93 25.73
N ALA A 295 -51.35 30.60 26.89
CA ALA A 295 -50.81 30.21 28.17
C ALA A 295 -51.30 28.87 28.77
N ALA A 296 -50.37 28.21 29.47
CA ALA A 296 -50.57 27.03 30.30
C ALA A 296 -51.18 27.39 31.67
N GLN A 297 -52.19 26.62 32.11
CA GLN A 297 -52.62 26.54 33.50
C GLN A 297 -51.85 25.42 34.20
N THR A 298 -51.18 25.77 35.29
CA THR A 298 -50.41 24.86 36.14
C THR A 298 -51.31 24.28 37.23
N VAL A 299 -51.44 22.96 37.29
CA VAL A 299 -52.07 22.23 38.41
C VAL A 299 -50.98 21.62 39.28
N LEU A 300 -51.04 21.90 40.58
CA LEU A 300 -50.16 21.40 41.65
C LEU A 300 -50.48 19.93 42.01
N PRO A 301 -49.51 19.13 42.48
CA PRO A 301 -49.74 17.79 43.00
C PRO A 301 -50.00 17.77 44.52
N VAL A 302 -50.87 16.83 44.96
CA VAL A 302 -51.21 16.50 46.36
C VAL A 302 -50.47 15.21 46.78
N PRO A 303 -49.99 15.08 48.02
CA PRO A 303 -49.08 14.00 48.43
C PRO A 303 -49.75 12.73 48.96
N ALA A 304 -48.91 11.71 49.11
CA ALA A 304 -49.18 10.31 49.45
C ALA A 304 -49.93 10.07 50.79
N SER A 305 -50.62 8.94 50.84
CA SER A 305 -50.95 8.26 52.09
C SER A 305 -50.75 6.76 51.93
N ASP A 306 -49.93 6.27 52.86
CA ASP A 306 -49.63 4.90 53.23
C ASP A 306 -50.85 4.25 53.90
N THR A 307 -51.08 2.95 53.69
CA THR A 307 -51.61 2.03 54.72
C THR A 307 -51.70 0.59 54.21
N ALA A 308 -51.37 -0.32 55.12
CA ALA A 308 -51.20 -1.74 54.95
C ALA A 308 -52.49 -2.58 55.10
N ARG A 309 -52.33 -3.89 54.83
CA ARG A 309 -52.95 -5.10 55.46
C ARG A 309 -54.21 -5.77 54.87
N ARG A 310 -54.03 -7.10 54.71
CA ARG A 310 -54.97 -8.25 54.76
C ARG A 310 -55.97 -8.34 53.58
N HIS A 311 -56.19 -9.46 52.92
CA HIS A 311 -56.21 -10.88 53.32
C HIS A 311 -55.45 -11.79 52.37
#